data_AF-A0A497G7V8-F1
#
_entry.id   AF-A0A497G7V8-F1
#
_cell.length_a   1.000
_cell.length_b   1.000
_cell.length_c   1.000
_cell.angle_alpha   90.00
_cell.angle_beta   90.00
_cell.angle_gamma   90.00
#
_symmetry.space_group_name_H-M   'P 1'
#
loop_
_entity.id
_entity.type
_entity.pdbx_description
1 polymer ?
#
loop_
_entity_poly.entity_id
_entity_poly.type
_entity_poly.pdbx_seq_one_letter_code
_entity_poly.pdbx_strand_id
1 'polypeptide(L)'
;MPGGASRASALSPDRFLRFVERMVGEGKIVDEVFARRFISALFFALLNYWAAKQWDSGSRGKGPKQDSFPHTSFVRDMLSRGLDRPIIFIYLRRVLADHYVLNPTVVRVWERALLFLGERISVSLRPRDVATALDAARELLDSIVA
;
A
#
# COMPACT_ATOMS: atom_id res chain seq x y z
N MET A 1 22.43 18.49 10.79
CA MET A 1 21.31 18.64 9.82
C MET A 1 20.32 19.63 10.43
N PRO A 2 19.75 20.58 9.68
CA PRO A 2 18.80 21.51 10.27
C PRO A 2 17.57 20.74 10.77
N GLY A 3 17.17 20.99 12.02
CA GLY A 3 16.09 20.31 12.75
C GLY A 3 14.70 20.68 12.26
N GLY A 4 14.38 20.32 11.02
CA GLY A 4 13.00 20.31 10.53
C GLY A 4 12.20 19.15 11.14
N ALA A 5 10.89 19.31 11.26
CA ALA A 5 10.01 18.20 11.65
C ALA A 5 10.21 17.01 10.70
N SER A 6 10.28 15.79 11.26
CA SER A 6 10.43 14.54 10.50
C SER A 6 9.41 14.46 9.36
N ARG A 7 9.86 14.09 8.16
CA ARG A 7 8.95 13.95 7.02
C ARG A 7 7.95 12.82 7.27
N ALA A 8 8.37 11.77 7.97
CA ALA A 8 7.49 10.70 8.40
C ALA A 8 6.35 11.21 9.29
N SER A 9 6.59 12.17 10.19
CA SER A 9 5.52 12.76 11.01
C SER A 9 4.43 13.43 10.16
N ALA A 10 4.79 14.09 9.06
CA ALA A 10 3.84 14.74 8.16
C ALA A 10 3.08 13.75 7.25
N LEU A 11 3.61 12.54 7.07
CA LEU A 11 3.06 11.50 6.21
C LEU A 11 2.51 10.29 6.99
N SER A 12 2.32 10.43 8.31
CA SER A 12 1.70 9.39 9.13
C SER A 12 0.31 9.03 8.57
N PRO A 13 0.03 7.73 8.31
CA PRO A 13 -1.23 7.30 7.72
C PRO A 13 -2.35 7.16 8.76
N ASP A 14 -2.08 7.31 10.06
CA ASP A 14 -3.01 7.05 11.16
C ASP A 14 -4.38 7.73 11.01
N ARG A 15 -4.37 9.04 10.70
CA ARG A 15 -5.61 9.80 10.51
C ARG A 15 -6.38 9.30 9.28
N PHE A 16 -5.67 8.91 8.23
CA PHE A 16 -6.27 8.35 7.03
C PHE A 16 -6.86 6.96 7.29
N LEU A 17 -6.16 6.07 7.99
CA LEU A 17 -6.68 4.75 8.34
C LEU A 17 -7.96 4.85 9.18
N ARG A 18 -8.02 5.75 10.17
CA ARG A 18 -9.26 6.03 10.93
C ARG A 18 -10.39 6.57 10.05
N PHE A 19 -10.06 7.40 9.06
CA PHE A 19 -11.04 7.84 8.08
C PHE A 19 -11.60 6.66 7.27
N VAL A 20 -10.74 5.78 6.75
CA VAL A 20 -11.16 4.59 6.00
C VAL A 20 -12.01 3.66 6.88
N GLU A 21 -11.59 3.42 8.12
CA GLU A 21 -12.35 2.62 9.10
C GLU A 21 -13.77 3.13 9.28
N ARG A 22 -13.94 4.44 9.46
CA ARG A 22 -15.26 5.06 9.57
C ARG A 22 -16.07 4.86 8.29
N MET A 23 -15.47 5.02 7.11
CA MET A 23 -16.18 4.82 5.83
C MET A 23 -16.62 3.36 5.64
N VAL A 24 -15.82 2.40 6.11
CA VAL A 24 -16.20 0.99 6.14
C VAL A 24 -17.35 0.76 7.13
N GLY A 25 -17.24 1.25 8.36
CA GLY A 25 -18.25 1.08 9.41
C GLY A 25 -19.61 1.73 9.09
N GLU A 26 -19.60 2.85 8.38
CA GLU A 26 -20.80 3.55 7.91
C GLU A 26 -21.37 2.96 6.60
N GLY A 27 -20.77 1.91 6.05
CA GLY A 27 -21.22 1.29 4.79
C GLY A 27 -21.08 2.22 3.57
N LYS A 28 -20.15 3.18 3.61
CA LYS A 28 -19.93 4.16 2.51
C LYS A 28 -19.11 3.60 1.35
N ILE A 29 -18.53 2.42 1.51
CA ILE A 29 -17.90 1.69 0.41
C ILE A 29 -19.00 0.93 -0.33
N VAL A 30 -19.70 1.63 -1.21
CA VAL A 30 -20.96 1.12 -1.82
C VAL A 30 -20.73 0.35 -3.11
N ASP A 31 -19.66 0.64 -3.84
CA ASP A 31 -19.40 0.07 -5.15
C ASP A 31 -17.91 -0.15 -5.42
N GLU A 32 -17.61 -0.66 -6.61
CA GLU A 32 -16.26 -0.94 -7.07
C GLU A 32 -15.40 0.33 -7.21
N VAL A 33 -15.98 1.47 -7.61
CA VAL A 33 -15.25 2.74 -7.73
C VAL A 33 -14.70 3.14 -6.36
N PHE A 34 -15.55 3.13 -5.33
CA PHE A 34 -15.11 3.36 -3.95
C PHE A 34 -14.04 2.35 -3.55
N ALA A 35 -14.28 1.05 -3.75
CA ALA A 35 -13.32 0.01 -3.39
C ALA A 35 -11.94 0.25 -4.01
N ARG A 36 -11.89 0.52 -5.32
CA ARG A 36 -10.65 0.80 -6.05
C ARG A 36 -9.90 2.00 -5.47
N ARG A 37 -10.60 3.11 -5.21
CA ARG A 37 -9.96 4.33 -4.69
C ARG A 37 -9.42 4.15 -3.27
N PHE A 38 -10.17 3.46 -2.41
CA PHE A 38 -9.72 3.19 -1.04
C PHE A 38 -8.50 2.24 -1.00
N ILE A 39 -8.50 1.17 -1.79
CA ILE A 39 -7.35 0.26 -1.87
C ILE A 39 -6.09 0.99 -2.34
N SER A 40 -6.17 1.75 -3.43
CA SER A 40 -5.02 2.48 -3.94
C SER A 40 -4.53 3.50 -2.92
N ALA A 41 -5.44 4.24 -2.29
CA ALA A 41 -5.08 5.23 -1.28
C ALA A 41 -4.44 4.61 -0.03
N LEU A 42 -4.94 3.46 0.46
CA LEU A 42 -4.32 2.73 1.58
C LEU A 42 -2.89 2.32 1.24
N PHE A 43 -2.67 1.70 0.06
CA PHE A 43 -1.33 1.30 -0.38
C PHE A 43 -0.37 2.50 -0.44
N PHE A 44 -0.80 3.59 -1.07
CA PHE A 44 0.04 4.78 -1.23
C PHE A 44 0.31 5.50 0.09
N ALA A 45 -0.64 5.52 1.02
CA ALA A 45 -0.42 6.10 2.34
C ALA A 45 0.71 5.38 3.08
N LEU A 46 0.71 4.03 3.07
CA LEU A 46 1.76 3.22 3.67
C LEU A 46 3.11 3.39 2.96
N LEU A 47 3.12 3.30 1.63
CA LEU A 47 4.32 3.49 0.83
C LEU A 47 4.97 4.86 1.10
N ASN A 48 4.17 5.93 1.12
CA ASN A 48 4.67 7.28 1.34
C ASN A 48 5.24 7.45 2.76
N TYR A 49 4.59 6.86 3.76
CA TYR A 49 5.09 6.87 5.13
C TYR A 49 6.40 6.08 5.27
N TRP A 50 6.45 4.88 4.71
CA TRP A 50 7.66 4.06 4.64
C TRP A 50 8.80 4.80 3.94
N ALA A 51 8.56 5.38 2.76
CA ALA A 51 9.56 6.14 2.02
C ALA A 51 10.08 7.34 2.83
N ALA A 52 9.20 8.02 3.56
CA ALA A 52 9.58 9.11 4.45
C ALA A 52 10.47 8.63 5.60
N LYS A 53 10.17 7.48 6.21
CA LYS A 53 11.02 6.85 7.23
C LYS A 53 12.41 6.50 6.68
N GLN A 54 12.48 5.92 5.49
CA GLN A 54 13.75 5.63 4.82
C GLN A 54 14.55 6.91 4.56
N TRP A 55 13.88 7.98 4.11
CA TRP A 55 14.53 9.25 3.85
C TRP A 55 15.04 9.93 5.14
N ASP A 56 14.22 9.94 6.19
CA ASP A 56 14.59 10.47 7.51
C ASP A 56 15.75 9.66 8.15
N SER A 57 15.86 8.36 7.88
CA SER A 57 16.97 7.50 8.36
C SER A 57 18.27 7.68 7.58
N GLY A 58 18.29 8.50 6.53
CA GLY A 58 19.46 8.78 5.71
C GLY A 58 19.52 8.00 4.40
N SER A 59 18.59 7.07 4.15
CA SER A 59 18.49 6.42 2.84
C SER A 59 18.03 7.43 1.79
N ARG A 60 18.48 7.24 0.55
CA ARG A 60 18.19 8.16 -0.56
C ARG A 60 17.58 7.39 -1.72
N GLY A 61 16.47 7.93 -2.23
CA GLY A 61 15.79 7.43 -3.41
C GLY A 61 16.40 7.96 -4.69
N LYS A 62 15.61 7.92 -5.76
CA LYS A 62 15.98 8.42 -7.10
C LYS A 62 15.56 9.88 -7.29
N GLY A 63 16.06 10.48 -8.36
CA GLY A 63 15.69 11.82 -8.82
C GLY A 63 16.50 12.94 -8.16
N PRO A 64 16.29 14.20 -8.60
CA PRO A 64 17.10 15.34 -8.16
C PRO A 64 17.02 15.62 -6.65
N LYS A 65 15.89 15.30 -6.03
CA LYS A 65 15.65 15.46 -4.59
C LYS A 65 15.86 14.17 -3.79
N GLN A 66 16.18 13.07 -4.48
CA GLN A 66 16.41 11.76 -3.87
C GLN A 66 15.22 11.27 -3.00
N ASP A 67 14.00 11.65 -3.37
CA ASP A 67 12.75 11.39 -2.65
C ASP A 67 11.84 10.38 -3.37
N SER A 68 12.28 9.86 -4.53
CA SER A 68 11.51 8.89 -5.30
C SER A 68 11.92 7.45 -4.95
N PHE A 69 11.02 6.72 -4.28
CA PHE A 69 11.24 5.31 -3.92
C PHE A 69 10.32 4.39 -4.75
N PRO A 70 10.85 3.36 -5.42
CA PRO A 70 10.04 2.42 -6.20
C PRO A 70 9.11 1.58 -5.30
N HIS A 71 7.90 1.27 -5.78
CA HIS A 71 6.97 0.37 -5.09
C HIS A 71 7.59 -1.00 -4.81
N THR A 72 8.42 -1.48 -5.74
CA THR A 72 9.19 -2.73 -5.60
C THR A 72 10.05 -2.77 -4.35
N SER A 73 10.58 -1.62 -3.92
CA SER A 73 11.45 -1.53 -2.74
C SER A 73 10.63 -1.69 -1.47
N PHE A 74 9.48 -1.03 -1.39
CA PHE A 74 8.53 -1.20 -0.29
C PHE A 74 8.01 -2.64 -0.21
N VAL A 75 7.54 -3.20 -1.33
CA VAL A 75 7.02 -4.57 -1.38
C VAL A 75 8.09 -5.57 -0.93
N ARG A 76 9.33 -5.44 -1.41
CA ARG A 76 10.44 -6.31 -0.99
C ARG A 76 10.76 -6.20 0.49
N ASP A 77 10.77 -4.99 1.03
CA ASP A 77 11.04 -4.77 2.45
C ASP A 77 9.97 -5.46 3.32
N MET A 78 8.69 -5.28 2.99
CA MET A 78 7.60 -5.95 3.71
C MET A 78 7.69 -7.48 3.62
N LEU A 79 8.01 -8.03 2.45
CA LEU A 79 8.24 -9.48 2.28
C LEU A 79 9.42 -9.96 3.14
N SER A 80 10.51 -9.20 3.21
CA SER A 80 11.67 -9.57 4.03
C SER A 80 11.38 -9.58 5.54
N ARG A 81 10.31 -8.89 5.97
CA ARG A 81 9.79 -8.88 7.33
C ARG A 81 8.72 -9.96 7.59
N GLY A 82 8.49 -10.86 6.63
CA GLY A 82 7.49 -11.94 6.74
C GLY A 82 6.03 -11.48 6.59
N LEU A 83 5.81 -10.29 6.01
CA LEU A 83 4.47 -9.71 5.84
C LEU A 83 3.86 -10.05 4.47
N ASP A 84 4.13 -11.24 3.97
CA ASP A 84 3.74 -11.74 2.66
C ASP A 84 2.23 -11.59 2.44
N ARG A 85 1.42 -12.14 3.34
CA ARG A 85 -0.04 -12.11 3.21
C ARG A 85 -0.59 -10.68 3.09
N PRO A 86 -0.33 -9.75 4.03
CA PRO A 86 -0.90 -8.40 3.94
C PRO A 86 -0.34 -7.61 2.75
N ILE A 87 0.97 -7.68 2.44
CA ILE A 87 1.52 -6.92 1.31
C ILE A 87 1.04 -7.44 -0.04
N ILE A 88 0.97 -8.76 -0.23
CA ILE A 88 0.46 -9.37 -1.47
C ILE A 88 -1.01 -9.02 -1.67
N PHE A 89 -1.81 -9.11 -0.60
CA PHE A 89 -3.24 -8.82 -0.65
C PHE A 89 -3.52 -7.42 -1.18
N ILE A 90 -2.88 -6.41 -0.57
CA ILE A 90 -3.11 -5.00 -0.90
C ILE A 90 -2.45 -4.63 -2.24
N TYR A 91 -1.26 -5.17 -2.53
CA TYR A 91 -0.53 -4.90 -3.76
C TYR A 91 -1.32 -5.36 -5.00
N LEU A 92 -1.75 -6.63 -5.04
CA LEU A 92 -2.45 -7.18 -6.20
C LEU A 92 -3.78 -6.44 -6.49
N ARG A 93 -4.52 -6.09 -5.44
CA ARG A 93 -5.78 -5.35 -5.57
C ARG A 93 -5.57 -3.91 -5.99
N ARG A 94 -4.48 -3.27 -5.55
CA ARG A 94 -4.07 -1.95 -6.04
C ARG A 94 -3.72 -2.01 -7.52
N VAL A 95 -2.98 -3.03 -7.95
CA VAL A 95 -2.66 -3.21 -9.38
C VAL A 95 -3.93 -3.40 -10.22
N LEU A 96 -4.87 -4.24 -9.77
CA LEU A 96 -6.20 -4.35 -10.39
C LEU A 96 -6.89 -2.97 -10.46
N ALA A 97 -6.93 -2.26 -9.33
CA ALA A 97 -7.64 -1.00 -9.19
C ALA A 97 -7.15 0.10 -10.12
N ASP A 98 -5.84 0.14 -10.40
CA ASP A 98 -5.18 1.23 -11.13
C ASP A 98 -4.91 0.91 -12.61
N HIS A 99 -4.84 -0.37 -13.00
CA HIS A 99 -4.35 -0.75 -14.33
C HIS A 99 -5.32 -1.60 -15.16
N TYR A 100 -6.42 -2.07 -14.57
CA TYR A 100 -7.36 -2.98 -15.25
C TYR A 100 -8.80 -2.46 -15.19
N VAL A 101 -9.50 -2.49 -16.31
CA VAL A 101 -10.92 -2.07 -16.38
C VAL A 101 -11.86 -3.15 -15.86
N LEU A 102 -11.59 -4.42 -16.17
CA LEU A 102 -12.45 -5.55 -15.78
C LEU A 102 -12.24 -5.95 -14.32
N ASN A 103 -13.31 -6.47 -13.71
CA ASN A 103 -13.31 -7.05 -12.38
C ASN A 103 -14.39 -8.17 -12.32
N PRO A 104 -14.02 -9.44 -12.08
CA PRO A 104 -12.66 -9.94 -11.88
C PRO A 104 -11.76 -9.84 -13.13
N THR A 105 -10.45 -9.96 -12.94
CA THR A 105 -9.47 -9.97 -14.05
C THR A 105 -8.22 -10.79 -13.72
N VAL A 106 -7.30 -10.89 -14.69
CA VAL A 106 -5.99 -11.51 -14.51
C VAL A 106 -4.93 -10.42 -14.49
N VAL A 107 -4.36 -10.19 -13.31
CA VAL A 107 -3.29 -9.22 -13.09
C VAL A 107 -1.96 -9.85 -13.48
N ARG A 108 -1.15 -9.11 -14.26
CA ARG A 108 0.23 -9.47 -14.55
C ARG A 108 1.14 -8.95 -13.44
N VAL A 109 1.91 -9.85 -12.84
CA VAL A 109 2.89 -9.53 -11.81
C VAL A 109 4.23 -9.24 -12.48
N TRP A 110 4.75 -8.03 -12.27
CA TRP A 110 6.06 -7.61 -12.79
C TRP A 110 7.13 -7.62 -11.69
N GLU A 111 6.71 -7.56 -10.44
CA GLU A 111 7.55 -7.58 -9.27
C GLU A 111 8.23 -8.94 -9.16
N ARG A 112 9.53 -8.98 -9.44
CA ARG A 112 10.35 -10.20 -9.32
C ARG A 112 10.17 -10.90 -7.96
N ALA A 113 10.02 -10.11 -6.89
CA ALA A 113 9.82 -10.62 -5.54
C ALA A 113 8.49 -11.38 -5.36
N LEU A 114 7.53 -11.21 -6.26
CA LEU A 114 6.21 -11.84 -6.22
C LEU A 114 6.01 -12.90 -7.31
N LEU A 115 7.01 -13.13 -8.18
CA LEU A 115 6.89 -14.10 -9.27
C LEU A 115 6.69 -15.55 -8.79
N PHE A 116 7.01 -15.86 -7.54
CA PHE A 116 6.71 -17.16 -6.94
C PHE A 116 5.21 -17.48 -6.88
N LEU A 117 4.35 -16.45 -6.97
CA LEU A 117 2.89 -16.59 -7.08
C LEU A 117 2.42 -16.86 -8.53
N GLY A 118 3.34 -16.82 -9.49
CA GLY A 118 3.06 -16.87 -10.94
C GLY A 118 3.03 -15.49 -11.60
N GLU A 119 3.28 -15.45 -12.91
CA GLU A 119 3.29 -14.20 -13.69
C GLU A 119 1.88 -13.61 -13.90
N ARG A 120 0.84 -14.43 -13.76
CA ARG A 120 -0.55 -14.10 -14.03
C ARG A 120 -1.43 -14.64 -12.92
N ILE A 121 -2.07 -13.73 -12.19
CA ILE A 121 -2.87 -14.07 -11.01
C ILE A 121 -4.29 -13.58 -11.21
N SER A 122 -5.28 -14.46 -10.97
CA SER A 122 -6.69 -14.05 -10.95
C SER A 122 -6.96 -13.22 -9.70
N VAL A 123 -7.49 -12.01 -9.89
CA VAL A 123 -7.78 -11.07 -8.81
C VAL A 123 -9.19 -10.53 -9.01
N SER A 124 -9.90 -10.35 -7.89
CA SER A 124 -11.17 -9.64 -7.82
C SER A 124 -11.12 -8.62 -6.69
N LEU A 125 -11.93 -7.58 -6.83
CA LEU A 125 -12.07 -6.54 -5.82
C LEU A 125 -13.55 -6.27 -5.56
N ARG A 126 -14.00 -6.54 -4.34
CA ARG A 126 -15.35 -6.22 -3.88
C ARG A 126 -15.30 -5.11 -2.83
N PRO A 127 -16.38 -4.35 -2.62
CA PRO A 127 -16.45 -3.33 -1.58
C PRO A 127 -16.01 -3.83 -0.20
N ARG A 128 -16.41 -5.04 0.18
CA ARG A 128 -16.03 -5.68 1.45
C ARG A 128 -14.54 -5.94 1.62
N ASP A 129 -13.79 -6.05 0.52
CA ASP A 129 -12.36 -6.32 0.57
C ASP A 129 -11.57 -5.09 1.08
N VAL A 130 -12.19 -3.90 1.14
CA VAL A 130 -11.59 -2.71 1.76
C VAL A 130 -11.39 -2.90 3.26
N ALA A 131 -12.30 -3.59 3.95
CA ALA A 131 -12.12 -3.91 5.37
C ALA A 131 -10.88 -4.78 5.58
N THR A 132 -10.73 -5.84 4.77
CA THR A 132 -9.55 -6.71 4.80
C THR A 132 -8.27 -5.97 4.43
N ALA A 133 -8.34 -5.02 3.50
CA ALA A 133 -7.19 -4.18 3.16
C ALA A 133 -6.82 -3.20 4.27
N LEU A 134 -7.80 -2.72 5.03
CA LEU A 134 -7.56 -1.88 6.20
C LEU A 134 -6.85 -2.66 7.31
N ASP A 135 -7.26 -3.91 7.56
CA ASP A 135 -6.56 -4.81 8.51
C ASP A 135 -5.12 -5.07 8.05
N ALA A 136 -4.94 -5.44 6.79
CA ALA A 136 -3.62 -5.60 6.19
C ALA A 136 -2.79 -4.31 6.29
N ALA A 137 -3.41 -3.14 6.10
CA ALA A 137 -2.71 -1.87 6.21
C ALA A 137 -2.22 -1.56 7.62
N ARG A 138 -2.97 -1.97 8.64
CA ARG A 138 -2.55 -1.85 10.06
C ARG A 138 -1.37 -2.75 10.36
N GLU A 139 -1.43 -4.02 9.97
CA GLU A 139 -0.31 -4.96 10.14
C GLU A 139 0.98 -4.44 9.47
N LEU A 140 0.86 -3.89 8.25
CA LEU A 140 2.00 -3.29 7.56
C LEU A 140 2.51 -2.04 8.30
N LEU A 141 1.62 -1.17 8.76
CA LEU A 141 1.98 0.05 9.48
C LEU A 141 2.74 -0.27 10.78
N ASP A 142 2.27 -1.23 11.56
CA ASP A 142 2.90 -1.64 12.82
C ASP A 142 4.36 -2.06 12.58
N SER A 143 4.62 -2.76 11.48
CA SER A 143 5.98 -3.15 11.11
C SER A 143 6.88 -1.98 10.69
N ILE A 144 6.32 -0.89 10.14
CA ILE A 144 7.08 0.29 9.71
C ILE A 144 7.43 1.17 10.92
N VAL A 145 6.63 1.10 11.99
CA VAL A 145 6.84 1.84 13.23
C VAL A 145 7.85 1.16 14.15
N ALA A 146 7.88 -0.17 14.15
CA ALA A 146 8.84 -1.00 14.90
C ALA A 146 10.30 -0.74 14.48
#